data_AF-A0A6G4ZWY2-F1
#
_entry.id   AF-A0A6G4ZWY2-F1
#
_cell.length_a   1.000
_cell.length_b   1.000
_cell.length_c   1.000
_cell.angle_alpha   90.00
_cell.angle_beta   90.00
_cell.angle_gamma   90.00
#
_symmetry.space_group_name_H-M   'P 1'
#
loop_
_entity.id
_entity.type
_entity.pdbx_description
1 polymer ?
#
loop_
_entity_poly.entity_id
_entity_poly.type
_entity_poly.pdbx_seq_one_letter_code
_entity_poly.pdbx_strand_id
1 'polypeptide(L)'
;IYLFAFPTAHDSSEPHLACWETIGLNYKVEPLLHVFFTSSIMSKYNRLFRLLFGLQRAQTFLQECWMLQCKVARAGHLHKSDLMRDMMLLRAEMAHLLNSIQYYLQVDVIEIQLGRLLTQVMETRDFEAIQHVHNAYLASLLKDSMIMLQLVHNCFKSLFVLSKSLHGIFPVSVDKQLSQRQFSEFERIEQEFQSNKRLLIKVLSSLHSKLSETQPSQLLVRLDPGCISALATN
;
A
#
# COMPACT_ATOMS: atom_id res chain seq x y z
N ILE A 1 -7.74 -21.54 1.42
CA ILE A 1 -6.75 -20.54 0.92
C ILE A 1 -5.46 -20.76 1.69
N TYR A 2 -4.33 -20.96 1.02
CA TYR A 2 -3.02 -21.12 1.68
C TYR A 2 -2.06 -20.05 1.19
N LEU A 3 -1.30 -19.46 2.12
CA LEU A 3 -0.15 -18.61 1.81
C LEU A 3 1.01 -19.50 1.38
N PHE A 4 1.69 -19.13 0.31
CA PHE A 4 2.92 -19.79 -0.11
C PHE A 4 3.95 -18.73 -0.50
N ALA A 5 5.23 -19.03 -0.35
CA ALA A 5 6.29 -18.23 -0.94
C ALA A 5 6.65 -18.86 -2.29
N PHE A 6 6.79 -18.04 -3.33
CA PHE A 6 7.41 -18.49 -4.57
C PHE A 6 8.89 -18.80 -4.29
N PRO A 7 9.40 -19.99 -4.66
CA PRO A 7 10.83 -20.24 -4.60
C PRO A 7 11.51 -19.25 -5.54
N THR A 8 12.43 -18.43 -5.02
CA THR A 8 13.32 -17.63 -5.85
C THR A 8 14.23 -18.60 -6.60
N ALA A 9 14.06 -18.73 -7.92
CA ALA A 9 15.09 -19.36 -8.73
C ALA A 9 16.39 -18.58 -8.49
N HIS A 10 17.40 -19.28 -8.00
CA HIS A 10 18.65 -18.70 -7.55
C HIS A 10 19.44 -18.24 -8.77
N ASP A 11 19.24 -16.99 -9.19
CA ASP A 11 20.16 -16.28 -10.06
C ASP A 11 20.80 -15.15 -9.24
N SER A 12 22.09 -15.31 -8.96
CA SER A 12 22.86 -14.62 -7.92
C SER A 12 23.14 -13.13 -8.18
N SER A 13 22.30 -12.46 -8.98
CA SER A 13 22.51 -11.09 -9.45
C SER A 13 21.31 -10.14 -9.31
N GLU A 14 20.16 -10.60 -8.79
CA GLU A 14 19.04 -9.70 -8.48
C GLU A 14 19.03 -9.27 -7.00
N PRO A 15 18.81 -7.99 -6.70
CA PRO A 15 18.75 -7.50 -5.32
C PRO A 15 17.62 -8.23 -4.62
N HIS A 16 17.92 -8.93 -3.51
CA HIS A 16 16.98 -9.69 -2.71
C HIS A 16 15.59 -9.06 -2.72
N LEU A 17 14.69 -9.59 -3.56
CA LEU A 17 13.29 -9.16 -3.59
C LEU A 17 12.78 -9.26 -2.16
N ALA A 18 12.20 -8.17 -1.66
CA ALA A 18 11.81 -8.12 -0.27
C ALA A 18 10.85 -9.29 -0.03
N CYS A 19 11.08 -10.10 1.00
CA CYS A 19 10.39 -11.39 1.23
C CYS A 19 8.86 -11.31 1.03
N TRP A 20 8.23 -10.16 1.30
CA TRP A 20 6.80 -9.94 1.07
C TRP A 20 6.37 -9.95 -0.42
N GLU A 21 7.24 -9.61 -1.37
CA GLU A 21 7.00 -9.68 -2.82
C GLU A 21 6.95 -11.12 -3.34
N THR A 22 7.54 -12.05 -2.58
CA THR A 22 7.55 -13.48 -2.91
C THR A 22 6.33 -14.23 -2.38
N ILE A 23 5.51 -13.61 -1.51
CA ILE A 23 4.32 -14.24 -0.97
C ILE A 23 3.22 -14.27 -2.02
N GLY A 24 2.54 -15.40 -2.13
CA GLY A 24 1.39 -15.62 -2.99
C GLY A 24 0.26 -16.30 -2.23
N LEU A 25 -0.94 -16.11 -2.75
CA LEU A 25 -2.17 -16.76 -2.35
C LEU A 25 -2.47 -17.88 -3.34
N ASN A 26 -2.48 -19.12 -2.87
CA ASN A 26 -2.90 -20.26 -3.68
C ASN A 26 -4.35 -20.57 -3.36
N TYR A 27 -5.21 -20.37 -4.34
CA TYR A 27 -6.59 -20.80 -4.27
C TYR A 27 -6.70 -22.19 -4.88
N LYS A 28 -7.04 -23.19 -4.06
CA LYS A 28 -7.37 -24.52 -4.57
C LYS A 28 -8.74 -24.42 -5.26
N VAL A 29 -8.71 -24.23 -6.57
CA VAL A 29 -9.91 -24.12 -7.41
C VAL A 29 -10.60 -25.49 -7.44
N GLU A 30 -11.91 -25.53 -7.23
CA GLU A 30 -12.68 -26.75 -7.45
C GLU A 30 -12.57 -27.22 -8.91
N PRO A 31 -12.58 -28.52 -9.20
CA PRO A 31 -12.35 -29.04 -10.55
C PRO A 31 -13.29 -28.49 -11.63
N LEU A 32 -14.48 -27.98 -11.30
CA LEU A 32 -15.40 -27.39 -12.29
C LEU A 32 -15.10 -25.91 -12.59
N LEU A 33 -14.31 -25.23 -11.76
CA LEU A 33 -14.01 -23.80 -11.87
C LEU A 33 -12.61 -23.52 -12.45
N HIS A 34 -11.82 -24.54 -12.77
CA HIS A 34 -10.46 -24.37 -13.29
C HIS A 34 -10.40 -23.65 -14.65
N VAL A 35 -11.43 -23.83 -15.48
CA VAL A 35 -11.58 -23.13 -16.77
C VAL A 35 -11.78 -21.62 -16.55
N PHE A 36 -12.40 -21.25 -15.43
CA PHE A 36 -12.67 -19.87 -15.06
C PHE A 36 -11.46 -19.23 -14.37
N PHE A 37 -10.90 -19.89 -13.35
CA PHE A 37 -9.74 -19.41 -12.59
C PHE A 37 -8.42 -19.94 -13.15
N THR A 38 -8.10 -19.52 -14.37
CA THR A 38 -6.83 -19.86 -15.01
C THR A 38 -5.63 -19.29 -14.23
N SER A 39 -4.44 -19.83 -14.49
CA SER A 39 -3.19 -19.33 -13.89
C SER A 39 -2.94 -17.85 -14.16
N SER A 40 -3.37 -17.35 -15.33
CA SER A 40 -3.29 -15.93 -15.69
C SER A 40 -4.15 -15.05 -14.78
N ILE A 41 -5.39 -15.48 -14.52
CA ILE A 41 -6.33 -14.80 -13.60
C ILE A 41 -5.80 -14.84 -12.17
N MET A 42 -5.31 -16.01 -11.72
CA MET A 42 -4.72 -16.15 -10.39
C MET A 42 -3.48 -15.27 -10.21
N SER A 43 -2.66 -15.08 -11.25
CA SER A 43 -1.51 -14.18 -11.22
C SER A 43 -1.92 -12.72 -10.99
N LYS A 44 -2.98 -12.27 -11.68
CA LYS A 44 -3.55 -10.93 -11.50
C LYS A 44 -4.07 -10.69 -10.08
N TYR A 45 -4.80 -11.66 -9.51
CA TYR A 45 -5.23 -11.60 -8.11
C TYR A 45 -4.06 -11.61 -7.13
N ASN A 46 -3.04 -12.43 -7.38
CA ASN A 46 -1.83 -12.47 -6.57
C ASN A 46 -1.10 -11.12 -6.55
N ARG A 47 -1.08 -10.41 -7.69
CA ARG A 47 -0.50 -9.07 -7.77
C ARG A 47 -1.24 -8.08 -6.87
N LEU A 48 -2.58 -8.05 -6.91
CA LEU A 48 -3.39 -7.24 -5.99
C LEU A 48 -3.18 -7.64 -4.53
N PHE A 49 -3.19 -8.94 -4.25
CA PHE A 49 -2.97 -9.48 -2.91
C PHE A 49 -1.64 -9.01 -2.32
N ARG A 50 -0.53 -9.09 -3.06
CA ARG A 50 0.79 -8.64 -2.60
C ARG A 50 0.82 -7.16 -2.25
N LEU A 51 0.17 -6.33 -3.05
CA LEU A 51 0.04 -4.91 -2.75
C LEU A 51 -0.69 -4.69 -1.42
N LEU A 52 -1.89 -5.26 -1.28
CA LEU A 52 -2.71 -5.11 -0.07
C LEU A 52 -1.97 -5.64 1.16
N PHE A 53 -1.35 -6.81 1.03
CA PHE A 53 -0.56 -7.42 2.09
C PHE A 53 0.64 -6.57 2.49
N GLY A 54 1.40 -6.05 1.51
CA GLY A 54 2.52 -5.15 1.74
C GLY A 54 2.10 -3.90 2.52
N LEU A 55 1.01 -3.25 2.10
CA LEU A 55 0.46 -2.08 2.79
C LEU A 55 0.00 -2.42 4.21
N GLN A 56 -0.69 -3.54 4.42
CA GLN A 56 -1.11 -4.01 5.74
C GLN A 56 0.09 -4.26 6.67
N ARG A 57 1.16 -4.86 6.12
CA ARG A 57 2.38 -5.14 6.88
C ARG A 57 3.15 -3.86 7.23
N ALA A 58 3.23 -2.91 6.30
CA ALA A 58 3.80 -1.59 6.55
C ALA A 58 3.08 -0.87 7.70
N GLN A 59 1.74 -0.89 7.68
CA GLN A 59 0.91 -0.34 8.75
C GLN A 59 1.15 -1.05 10.09
N THR A 60 1.33 -2.37 10.09
CA THR A 60 1.65 -3.15 11.29
C THR A 60 2.96 -2.68 11.92
N PHE A 61 4.02 -2.45 11.13
CA PHE A 61 5.27 -1.90 11.66
C PHE A 61 5.06 -0.55 12.35
N LEU A 62 4.25 0.35 11.77
CA LEU A 62 3.98 1.66 12.36
C LEU A 62 3.12 1.56 13.65
N GLN A 63 2.23 0.57 13.74
CA GLN A 63 1.48 0.25 14.96
C GLN A 63 2.41 -0.29 16.06
N GLU A 64 3.36 -1.15 15.71
CA GLU A 64 4.39 -1.65 16.63
C GLU A 64 5.26 -0.51 17.16
N CYS A 65 5.66 0.45 16.31
CA CYS A 65 6.33 1.68 16.76
C CYS A 65 5.49 2.40 17.83
N TRP A 66 4.19 2.63 17.56
CA TRP A 66 3.29 3.27 18.52
C TRP A 66 3.23 2.52 19.87
N MET A 67 3.15 1.19 19.84
CA MET A 67 3.15 0.39 21.06
C MET A 67 4.46 0.51 21.86
N LEU A 68 5.61 0.49 21.19
CA LEU A 68 6.92 0.69 21.81
C LEU A 68 7.01 2.07 22.47
N GLN A 69 6.54 3.09 21.77
CA GLN A 69 6.50 4.46 22.26
C GLN A 69 5.62 4.61 23.50
N CYS A 70 4.42 4.04 23.50
CA CYS A 70 3.55 4.07 24.68
C CYS A 70 4.20 3.41 25.90
N LYS A 71 5.03 2.37 25.70
CA LYS A 71 5.81 1.76 26.79
C LYS A 71 6.87 2.73 27.33
N VAL A 72 7.63 3.39 26.45
CA VAL A 72 8.63 4.41 26.84
C VAL A 72 7.98 5.62 27.53
N ALA A 73 6.80 6.03 27.07
CA ALA A 73 6.04 7.12 27.68
C ALA A 73 5.63 6.84 29.11
N ARG A 74 5.07 5.65 29.36
CA ARG A 74 4.67 5.22 30.71
C ARG A 74 5.85 5.11 31.67
N ALA A 75 7.06 4.88 31.16
CA ALA A 75 8.26 4.88 31.97
C ALA A 75 8.77 6.29 32.33
N GLY A 76 8.18 7.37 31.80
CA GLY A 76 8.53 8.76 32.13
C GLY A 76 9.64 9.39 31.26
N HIS A 77 9.99 8.76 30.12
CA HIS A 77 11.13 9.18 29.29
C HIS A 77 10.75 9.86 27.96
N LEU A 78 9.47 9.94 27.60
CA LEU A 78 9.05 10.49 26.31
C LEU A 78 9.37 11.99 26.15
N HIS A 79 9.31 12.75 27.24
CA HIS A 79 9.43 14.22 27.21
C HIS A 79 10.88 14.73 27.18
N LYS A 80 11.88 13.84 27.08
CA LYS A 80 13.30 14.21 27.23
C LYS A 80 14.07 14.39 25.90
N SER A 81 13.47 14.13 24.74
CA SER A 81 14.18 14.21 23.46
C SER A 81 13.29 14.73 22.32
N ASP A 82 13.68 15.85 21.70
CA ASP A 82 13.02 16.41 20.53
C ASP A 82 12.94 15.41 19.37
N LEU A 83 13.99 14.60 19.17
CA LEU A 83 13.99 13.55 18.15
C LEU A 83 12.84 12.55 18.34
N MET A 84 12.56 12.16 19.59
CA MET A 84 11.48 11.21 19.87
C MET A 84 10.14 11.79 19.39
N ARG A 85 9.90 13.08 19.62
CA ARG A 85 8.69 13.78 19.14
C ARG A 85 8.66 13.79 17.61
N ASP A 86 9.78 14.10 16.95
CA ASP A 86 9.84 14.17 15.49
C ASP A 86 9.61 12.79 14.85
N MET A 87 10.14 11.73 15.47
CA MET A 87 9.82 10.34 15.11
C MET A 87 8.33 10.00 15.29
N MET A 88 7.64 10.55 16.29
CA MET A 88 6.17 10.38 16.42
C MET A 88 5.43 11.02 15.27
N LEU A 89 5.83 12.25 14.92
CA LEU A 89 5.17 13.05 13.91
C LEU A 89 5.31 12.38 12.56
N LEU A 90 6.53 11.97 12.20
CA LEU A 90 6.79 11.23 10.97
C LEU A 90 6.00 9.91 10.94
N ARG A 91 6.02 9.13 12.03
CA ARG A 91 5.23 7.88 12.12
C ARG A 91 3.73 8.13 11.91
N ALA A 92 3.19 9.19 12.52
CA ALA A 92 1.78 9.55 12.37
C ALA A 92 1.45 9.95 10.94
N GLU A 93 2.31 10.73 10.29
CA GLU A 93 2.16 11.13 8.90
C GLU A 93 2.24 9.93 7.93
N MET A 94 3.21 9.04 8.13
CA MET A 94 3.33 7.79 7.37
C MET A 94 2.09 6.90 7.52
N ALA A 95 1.58 6.78 8.76
CA ALA A 95 0.39 6.00 9.04
C ALA A 95 -0.86 6.60 8.38
N HIS A 96 -1.00 7.93 8.42
CA HIS A 96 -2.08 8.63 7.73
C HIS A 96 -2.05 8.38 6.22
N LEU A 97 -0.88 8.50 5.58
CA LEU A 97 -0.73 8.20 4.15
C LEU A 97 -1.13 6.76 3.83
N LEU A 98 -0.63 5.78 4.59
CA LEU A 98 -0.97 4.36 4.39
C LEU A 98 -2.47 4.10 4.57
N ASN A 99 -3.10 4.68 5.59
CA ASN A 99 -4.53 4.54 5.83
C ASN A 99 -5.36 5.12 4.67
N SER A 100 -4.97 6.29 4.15
CA SER A 100 -5.64 6.91 3.00
C SER A 100 -5.54 6.04 1.75
N ILE A 101 -4.37 5.45 1.48
CA ILE A 101 -4.17 4.50 0.36
C ILE A 101 -5.02 3.23 0.56
N GLN A 102 -4.99 2.63 1.75
CA GLN A 102 -5.77 1.42 2.03
C GLN A 102 -7.27 1.67 1.88
N TYR A 103 -7.78 2.80 2.40
CA TYR A 103 -9.18 3.16 2.26
C TYR A 103 -9.56 3.28 0.78
N TYR A 104 -8.77 4.00 -0.01
CA TYR A 104 -9.00 4.14 -1.44
C TYR A 104 -9.07 2.77 -2.14
N LEU A 105 -8.09 1.91 -1.88
CA LEU A 105 -8.06 0.58 -2.49
C LEU A 105 -9.26 -0.27 -2.08
N GLN A 106 -9.66 -0.25 -0.81
CA GLN A 106 -10.74 -1.10 -0.32
C GLN A 106 -12.12 -0.58 -0.71
N VAL A 107 -12.42 0.69 -0.41
CA VAL A 107 -13.75 1.28 -0.55
C VAL A 107 -13.96 1.82 -1.95
N ASP A 108 -13.05 2.68 -2.41
CA ASP A 108 -13.24 3.42 -3.66
C ASP A 108 -12.94 2.57 -4.91
N VAL A 109 -12.16 1.48 -4.76
CA VAL A 109 -11.79 0.58 -5.86
C VAL A 109 -12.42 -0.81 -5.71
N ILE A 110 -12.04 -1.57 -4.68
CA ILE A 110 -12.43 -2.99 -4.59
C ILE A 110 -13.94 -3.15 -4.39
N GLU A 111 -14.54 -2.43 -3.46
CA GLU A 111 -15.97 -2.53 -3.14
C GLU A 111 -16.83 -2.08 -4.33
N ILE A 112 -16.50 -0.94 -4.96
CA ILE A 112 -17.22 -0.45 -6.15
C ILE A 112 -17.14 -1.44 -7.31
N GLN A 113 -15.95 -1.95 -7.63
CA GLN A 113 -15.78 -2.89 -8.74
C GLN A 113 -16.44 -4.24 -8.45
N LEU A 114 -16.42 -4.70 -7.19
CA LEU A 114 -17.09 -5.93 -6.78
C LEU A 114 -18.62 -5.78 -6.90
N GLY A 115 -19.18 -4.65 -6.48
CA GLY A 115 -20.61 -4.36 -6.67
C GLY A 115 -21.02 -4.44 -8.14
N ARG A 116 -20.25 -3.81 -9.03
CA ARG A 116 -20.48 -3.88 -10.49
C ARG A 116 -20.42 -5.31 -11.03
N LEU A 117 -19.41 -6.08 -10.62
CA LEU A 117 -19.27 -7.48 -10.99
C LEU A 117 -20.51 -8.28 -10.57
N LEU A 118 -20.94 -8.17 -9.31
CA LEU A 118 -22.06 -8.94 -8.79
C LEU A 118 -23.36 -8.62 -9.52
N THR A 119 -23.66 -7.34 -9.77
CA THR A 119 -24.84 -6.95 -10.55
C THR A 119 -24.83 -7.57 -11.94
N GLN A 120 -23.71 -7.43 -12.67
CA GLN A 120 -23.60 -7.95 -14.04
C GLN A 120 -23.67 -9.48 -14.11
N VAL A 121 -23.07 -10.17 -13.13
CA VAL A 121 -23.13 -11.63 -13.05
C VAL A 121 -24.55 -12.12 -12.75
N MET A 122 -25.31 -11.41 -11.90
CA MET A 122 -26.71 -11.77 -11.60
C MET A 122 -27.66 -11.58 -12.77
N GLU A 123 -27.37 -10.63 -13.66
CA GLU A 123 -28.15 -10.36 -14.88
C GLU A 123 -27.82 -11.33 -16.02
N THR A 124 -26.68 -12.01 -15.94
CA THR A 124 -26.16 -12.87 -17.00
C THR A 124 -26.44 -14.35 -16.71
N ARG A 125 -26.87 -15.10 -17.73
CA ARG A 125 -27.15 -16.56 -17.61
C ARG A 125 -26.20 -17.45 -18.40
N ASP A 126 -25.31 -16.85 -19.18
CA ASP A 126 -24.34 -17.54 -20.02
C ASP A 126 -22.94 -17.53 -19.38
N PHE A 127 -22.27 -18.68 -19.41
CA PHE A 127 -20.95 -18.87 -18.81
C PHE A 127 -19.89 -18.00 -19.50
N GLU A 128 -19.88 -17.93 -20.83
CA GLU A 128 -18.89 -17.15 -21.57
C GLU A 128 -19.03 -15.65 -21.26
N ALA A 129 -20.27 -15.18 -21.19
CA ALA A 129 -20.58 -13.82 -20.77
C ALA A 129 -20.12 -13.54 -19.32
N ILE A 130 -20.34 -14.45 -18.37
CA ILE A 130 -19.82 -14.31 -16.99
C ILE A 130 -18.29 -14.24 -16.98
N GLN A 131 -17.62 -15.06 -17.79
CA GLN A 131 -16.15 -15.04 -17.91
C GLN A 131 -15.65 -13.72 -18.50
N HIS A 132 -16.35 -13.16 -19.48
CA HIS A 132 -16.01 -11.86 -20.04
C HIS A 132 -16.17 -10.72 -19.02
N VAL A 133 -17.27 -10.71 -18.29
CA VAL A 133 -17.53 -9.74 -17.21
C VAL A 133 -16.44 -9.82 -16.13
N HIS A 134 -16.05 -11.02 -15.70
CA HIS A 134 -14.99 -11.22 -14.72
C HIS A 134 -13.62 -10.71 -15.19
N ASN A 135 -13.28 -10.97 -16.45
CA ASN A 135 -12.05 -10.45 -17.06
C ASN A 135 -12.03 -8.92 -17.08
N ALA A 136 -13.15 -8.29 -17.43
CA ALA A 136 -13.30 -6.84 -17.43
C ALA A 136 -13.23 -6.24 -16.03
N TYR A 137 -13.84 -6.90 -15.04
CA TYR A 137 -13.72 -6.55 -13.62
C TYR A 137 -12.26 -6.55 -13.16
N LEU A 138 -11.52 -7.63 -13.45
CA LEU A 138 -10.13 -7.75 -12.99
C LEU A 138 -9.20 -6.79 -13.71
N ALA A 139 -9.45 -6.48 -14.98
CA ALA A 139 -8.75 -5.44 -15.71
C ALA A 139 -8.99 -4.06 -15.09
N SER A 140 -10.25 -3.75 -14.74
CA SER A 140 -10.63 -2.50 -14.07
C SER A 140 -9.98 -2.38 -12.68
N LEU A 141 -10.00 -3.45 -11.87
CA LEU A 141 -9.31 -3.47 -10.58
C LEU A 141 -7.81 -3.17 -10.69
N LEU A 142 -7.12 -3.79 -11.65
CA LEU A 142 -5.68 -3.57 -11.82
C LEU A 142 -5.36 -2.15 -12.32
N LYS A 143 -6.24 -1.59 -13.15
CA LYS A 143 -6.14 -0.20 -13.60
C LYS A 143 -6.35 0.77 -12.43
N ASP A 144 -7.47 0.63 -11.74
CA ASP A 144 -7.92 1.58 -10.71
C ASP A 144 -7.10 1.47 -9.43
N SER A 145 -6.55 0.29 -9.10
CA SER A 145 -5.55 0.16 -8.02
C SER A 145 -4.20 0.80 -8.34
N MET A 146 -4.00 1.27 -9.58
CA MET A 146 -2.78 1.91 -10.08
C MET A 146 -1.53 1.03 -9.98
N ILE A 147 -1.68 -0.26 -9.69
CA ILE A 147 -0.58 -1.20 -9.44
C ILE A 147 0.27 -1.49 -10.68
N MET A 148 -0.27 -1.19 -11.87
CA MET A 148 0.44 -1.30 -13.14
C MET A 148 1.34 -0.08 -13.42
N LEU A 149 1.15 1.03 -12.70
CA LEU A 149 1.99 2.21 -12.83
C LEU A 149 3.27 2.01 -12.00
N GLN A 150 4.41 1.86 -12.67
CA GLN A 150 5.68 1.55 -12.02
C GLN A 150 6.05 2.58 -10.93
N LEU A 151 5.76 3.86 -11.16
CA LEU A 151 6.00 4.92 -10.17
C LEU A 151 5.21 4.69 -8.88
N VAL A 152 3.91 4.37 -8.99
CA VAL A 152 3.04 4.12 -7.84
C VAL A 152 3.46 2.84 -7.13
N HIS A 153 3.77 1.80 -7.89
CA HIS A 153 4.26 0.53 -7.34
C HIS A 153 5.57 0.73 -6.56
N ASN A 154 6.51 1.49 -7.11
CA ASN A 154 7.77 1.83 -6.45
C ASN A 154 7.53 2.67 -5.18
N CYS A 155 6.59 3.63 -5.20
CA CYS A 155 6.20 4.37 -4.01
C CYS A 155 5.69 3.42 -2.91
N PHE A 156 4.80 2.48 -3.23
CA PHE A 156 4.27 1.53 -2.26
C PHE A 156 5.36 0.60 -1.68
N LYS A 157 6.28 0.14 -2.53
CA LYS A 157 7.46 -0.62 -2.09
C LYS A 157 8.33 0.22 -1.15
N SER A 158 8.58 1.48 -1.50
CA SER A 158 9.36 2.39 -0.65
C SER A 158 8.67 2.62 0.69
N LEU A 159 7.35 2.80 0.72
CA LEU A 159 6.60 2.96 1.97
C LEU A 159 6.78 1.75 2.89
N PHE A 160 6.73 0.52 2.36
CA PHE A 160 7.01 -0.67 3.16
C PHE A 160 8.43 -0.64 3.76
N VAL A 161 9.44 -0.35 2.93
CA VAL A 161 10.85 -0.33 3.37
C VAL A 161 11.07 0.76 4.42
N LEU A 162 10.49 1.93 4.23
CA LEU A 162 10.59 3.06 5.15
C LEU A 162 9.88 2.73 6.48
N SER A 163 8.68 2.15 6.46
CA SER A 163 7.97 1.73 7.67
C SER A 163 8.77 0.70 8.47
N LYS A 164 9.37 -0.29 7.78
CA LYS A 164 10.24 -1.29 8.42
C LYS A 164 11.51 -0.66 8.99
N SER A 165 12.14 0.24 8.25
CA SER A 165 13.38 0.92 8.68
C SER A 165 13.11 1.82 9.89
N LEU A 166 12.00 2.56 9.86
CA LEU A 166 11.54 3.37 10.99
C LEU A 166 11.34 2.49 12.22
N HIS A 167 10.64 1.36 12.09
CA HIS A 167 10.48 0.38 13.16
C HIS A 167 11.83 -0.14 13.68
N GLY A 168 12.80 -0.38 12.80
CA GLY A 168 14.14 -0.85 13.17
C GLY A 168 14.97 0.15 13.99
N ILE A 169 14.72 1.46 13.83
CA ILE A 169 15.41 2.48 14.63
C ILE A 169 14.70 2.81 15.95
N PHE A 170 13.45 2.37 16.13
CA PHE A 170 12.70 2.62 17.37
C PHE A 170 13.36 1.93 18.58
N PRO A 171 13.56 2.65 19.70
CA PRO A 171 14.18 2.05 20.88
C PRO A 171 13.28 0.99 21.49
N VAL A 172 13.82 -0.22 21.65
CA VAL A 172 13.13 -1.37 22.28
C VAL A 172 13.20 -1.29 23.81
N SER A 173 14.18 -0.57 24.35
CA SER A 173 14.42 -0.39 25.79
C SER A 173 14.45 1.08 26.17
N VAL A 174 13.88 1.41 27.33
CA VAL A 174 13.72 2.77 27.86
C VAL A 174 15.08 3.46 28.15
N ASP A 175 16.11 2.69 28.48
CA ASP A 175 17.40 3.23 28.97
C ASP A 175 18.44 3.48 27.88
N LYS A 176 18.16 3.12 26.61
CA LYS A 176 19.11 3.33 25.51
C LYS A 176 18.86 4.68 24.84
N GLN A 177 19.82 5.60 25.00
CA GLN A 177 19.88 6.77 24.13
C GLN A 177 20.10 6.33 22.68
N LEU A 178 19.48 7.05 21.75
CA LEU A 178 19.64 6.81 20.33
C LEU A 178 21.09 7.14 19.92
N SER A 179 21.68 6.27 19.10
CA SER A 179 23.03 6.47 18.57
C SER A 179 23.00 7.44 17.39
N GLN A 180 24.10 8.17 17.14
CA GLN A 180 24.23 9.07 15.98
C GLN A 180 23.82 8.41 14.65
N ARG A 181 24.07 7.10 14.50
CA ARG A 181 23.64 6.33 13.32
C ARG A 181 22.12 6.29 13.17
N GLN A 182 21.38 6.14 14.26
CA GLN A 182 19.91 6.15 14.25
C GLN A 182 19.35 7.54 13.92
N PHE A 183 20.02 8.62 14.31
CA PHE A 183 19.66 9.98 13.90
C PHE A 183 19.79 10.14 12.38
N SER A 184 20.95 9.78 11.82
CA SER A 184 21.17 9.89 10.37
C SER A 184 20.22 8.99 9.56
N GLU A 185 19.92 7.78 10.07
CA GLU A 185 18.89 6.94 9.44
C GLU A 185 17.49 7.55 9.51
N PHE A 186 17.13 8.19 10.62
CA PHE A 186 15.85 8.91 10.74
C PHE A 186 15.74 10.03 9.70
N GLU A 187 16.76 10.89 9.58
CA GLU A 187 16.77 11.98 8.59
C GLU A 187 16.64 11.45 7.16
N ARG A 188 17.34 10.35 6.84
CA ARG A 188 17.21 9.68 5.54
C ARG A 188 15.78 9.18 5.30
N ILE A 189 15.18 8.51 6.29
CA ILE A 189 13.80 8.00 6.20
C ILE A 189 12.81 9.14 5.98
N GLU A 190 12.96 10.25 6.72
CA GLU A 190 12.10 11.43 6.59
C GLU A 190 12.18 12.03 5.18
N GLN A 191 13.39 12.27 4.67
CA GLN A 191 13.61 12.85 3.34
C GLN A 191 13.07 11.96 2.22
N GLU A 192 13.31 10.65 2.30
CA GLU A 192 12.80 9.68 1.35
C GLU A 192 11.28 9.59 1.41
N PHE A 193 10.68 9.57 2.61
CA PHE A 193 9.24 9.56 2.78
C PHE A 193 8.59 10.81 2.16
N GLN A 194 9.11 11.99 2.45
CA GLN A 194 8.59 13.24 1.92
C GLN A 194 8.70 13.30 0.38
N SER A 195 9.79 12.78 -0.17
CA SER A 195 9.97 12.70 -1.62
C SER A 195 8.99 11.72 -2.28
N ASN A 196 8.79 10.54 -1.67
CA ASN A 196 7.80 9.56 -2.13
C ASN A 196 6.36 10.12 -2.06
N LYS A 197 6.00 10.79 -0.96
CA LYS A 197 4.68 11.41 -0.79
C LYS A 197 4.42 12.46 -1.87
N ARG A 198 5.38 13.37 -2.12
CA ARG A 198 5.27 14.36 -3.20
C ARG A 198 5.16 13.72 -4.59
N LEU A 199 5.94 12.67 -4.85
CA LEU A 199 5.87 11.94 -6.12
C LEU A 199 4.49 11.32 -6.31
N LEU A 200 3.95 10.66 -5.28
CA LEU A 200 2.63 10.04 -5.34
C LEU A 200 1.54 11.08 -5.63
N ILE A 201 1.55 12.22 -4.94
CA ILE A 201 0.61 13.32 -5.19
C ILE A 201 0.73 13.81 -6.64
N LYS A 202 1.94 14.09 -7.13
CA LYS A 202 2.16 14.53 -8.52
C LYS A 202 1.63 13.53 -9.55
N VAL A 203 1.84 12.23 -9.32
CA VAL A 203 1.33 11.17 -10.20
C VAL A 203 -0.20 11.15 -10.18
N LEU A 204 -0.82 11.21 -8.99
CA LEU A 204 -2.28 11.26 -8.85
C LEU A 204 -2.90 12.49 -9.53
N SER A 205 -2.33 13.68 -9.32
CA SER A 205 -2.78 14.91 -9.99
C SER A 205 -2.65 14.82 -11.51
N SER A 206 -1.54 14.25 -12.01
CA SER A 206 -1.32 14.08 -13.45
C SER A 206 -2.29 13.07 -14.07
N LEU A 207 -2.71 12.05 -13.32
CA LEU A 207 -3.69 11.09 -13.79
C LEU A 207 -5.08 11.72 -13.84
N HIS A 208 -5.46 12.45 -12.79
CA HIS A 208 -6.71 13.21 -12.76
C HIS A 208 -6.80 14.18 -13.96
N SER A 209 -5.75 14.96 -14.23
CA SER A 209 -5.75 15.90 -15.35
C SER A 209 -5.83 15.22 -16.72
N LYS A 210 -5.22 14.03 -16.87
CA LYS A 210 -5.23 13.27 -18.13
C LYS A 210 -6.54 12.54 -18.39
N LEU A 211 -7.23 12.13 -17.32
CA LEU A 211 -8.49 11.40 -17.41
C LEU A 211 -9.68 12.35 -17.58
N SER A 212 -9.47 13.67 -17.53
CA SER A 212 -10.52 14.71 -17.58
C SER A 212 -11.68 14.40 -16.63
N GLU A 213 -11.37 13.76 -15.49
CA GLU A 213 -12.38 13.39 -14.51
C GLU A 213 -12.94 14.66 -13.88
N THR A 214 -14.26 14.74 -13.74
CA THR A 214 -14.93 15.91 -13.18
C THR A 214 -14.63 16.10 -11.69
N GLN A 215 -14.15 15.06 -11.00
CA GLN A 215 -13.72 15.13 -9.60
C GLN A 215 -12.40 14.39 -9.38
N PRO A 216 -11.47 14.92 -8.55
CA PRO A 216 -10.26 14.22 -8.16
C PRO A 216 -10.61 12.95 -7.37
N SER A 217 -9.79 11.91 -7.53
CA SER A 217 -9.93 10.72 -6.69
C SER A 217 -10.01 11.11 -5.20
N GLN A 218 -10.88 10.44 -4.44
CA GLN A 218 -11.00 10.65 -2.99
C GLN A 218 -9.66 10.47 -2.27
N LEU A 219 -8.75 9.66 -2.85
CA LEU A 219 -7.37 9.57 -2.40
C LEU A 219 -6.63 10.91 -2.52
N LEU A 220 -6.62 11.53 -3.69
CA LEU A 220 -5.92 12.81 -3.90
C LEU A 220 -6.43 13.90 -2.95
N VAL A 221 -7.75 13.96 -2.73
CA VAL A 221 -8.37 14.89 -1.78
C VAL A 221 -7.87 14.67 -0.35
N ARG A 222 -7.76 13.41 0.09
CA ARG A 222 -7.27 13.06 1.43
C ARG A 222 -5.77 13.36 1.59
N LEU A 223 -4.99 13.24 0.51
CA LEU A 223 -3.53 13.44 0.54
C LEU A 223 -3.12 14.90 0.39
N ASP A 224 -3.90 15.69 -0.33
CA ASP A 224 -3.69 17.12 -0.53
C ASP A 224 -5.03 17.88 -0.45
N PRO A 225 -5.47 18.25 0.76
CA PRO A 225 -6.68 19.06 0.94
C PRO A 225 -6.60 20.42 0.23
N GLY A 226 -5.38 20.94 -0.02
CA GLY A 226 -5.15 22.20 -0.73
C GLY A 226 -5.47 22.12 -2.22
N CYS A 227 -5.42 20.92 -2.82
CA CYS A 227 -5.74 20.69 -4.24
C CYS A 227 -7.19 21.11 -4.59
N ILE A 228 -8.14 20.97 -3.64
CA ILE A 228 -9.53 21.41 -3.84
C ILE A 228 -9.61 22.94 -4.01
N SER A 229 -8.81 23.70 -3.26
CA SER A 229 -8.82 25.17 -3.35
C SER A 229 -8.24 25.69 -4.68
N ALA A 230 -7.28 24.98 -5.25
CA ALA A 230 -6.65 25.31 -6.54
C ALA A 230 -7.51 24.90 -7.76
N LEU A 231 -8.36 23.87 -7.61
CA LEU A 231 -9.30 23.44 -8.65
C LEU A 231 -10.62 24.23 -8.63
N ALA A 232 -10.99 24.83 -7.50
CA ALA A 232 -12.19 25.67 -7.38
C ALA A 232 -11.99 27.13 -7.85
N THR A 233 -10.76 27.51 -8.21
CA THR A 233 -10.39 28.88 -8.61
C THR A 233 -10.08 29.03 -10.11
N ASN A 234 -10.31 27.99 -10.91
CA ASN A 234 -10.24 28.02 -12.38
C ASN A 234 -11.59 27.74 -13.02
#